data_AF-A0A067N7Z5-F1
#
_entry.id   AF-A0A067N7Z5-F1
#
_cell.length_a   1.000
_cell.length_b   1.000
_cell.length_c   1.000
_cell.angle_alpha   90.00
_cell.angle_beta   90.00
_cell.angle_gamma   90.00
#
_symmetry.space_group_name_H-M   'P 1'
#
loop_
_entity.id
_entity.type
_entity.pdbx_description
1 polymer ?
#
loop_
_entity_poly.entity_id
_entity_poly.type
_entity_poly.pdbx_seq_one_letter_code
_entity_poly.pdbx_strand_id
1 'polypeptide(L)'
;MKLSSAFAIFAAAVAAIAAPLERRTSNPTEIDILQFALTLEHLEAAYYTQYLGQYDAQAFSDAGFPPQVYERFLQMKGHEVEHVNFLTSAIGSNAVQACEYSFPVHDVNSFVALSLVFEGVGVAAYTGAAQFLSTPAFLTTAASILATESRQEAWVGSDVLKENPWGSAFETPLSLNEVFSLASPFIVSCPSSNAPLAATGLPSLTASAPSSTFYCPGETVTLAFDCDNNSSSPLYVAFFSGLTTTFVPINDDKTVVLPSGLVGTVYAVVTSTGSGTVTDGNTVAGTVALNFGLDPTA
;
A
#
# COMPACT_ATOMS: atom_id res chain seq x y z
N MET A 1 -12.09 29.17 3.57
CA MET A 1 -10.78 29.14 4.23
C MET A 1 -10.03 27.96 3.62
N LYS A 2 -9.02 28.21 2.77
CA LYS A 2 -8.27 27.12 2.11
C LYS A 2 -7.31 26.53 3.15
N LEU A 3 -7.68 25.43 3.77
CA LEU A 3 -6.80 24.67 4.64
C LEU A 3 -5.98 23.72 3.75
N SER A 4 -4.78 24.15 3.38
CA SER A 4 -3.74 23.29 2.84
C SER A 4 -3.07 22.59 4.02
N SER A 5 -3.57 21.40 4.38
CA SER A 5 -2.89 20.52 5.33
C SER A 5 -1.89 19.68 4.55
N ALA A 6 -0.63 20.11 4.50
CA ALA A 6 0.47 19.27 4.03
C ALA A 6 0.68 18.16 5.06
N PHE A 7 0.28 16.93 4.72
CA PHE A 7 0.55 15.76 5.54
C PHE A 7 1.97 15.25 5.24
N ALA A 8 2.92 15.65 6.08
CA ALA A 8 4.17 14.92 6.19
C ALA A 8 3.88 13.62 6.94
N ILE A 9 4.03 12.48 6.27
CA ILE A 9 4.04 11.16 6.93
C ILE A 9 5.23 11.16 7.90
N PHE A 10 4.96 11.38 9.19
CA PHE A 10 5.94 11.20 10.24
C PHE A 10 6.20 9.70 10.40
N ALA A 11 7.34 9.23 9.89
CA ALA A 11 7.86 7.91 10.21
C ALA A 11 8.28 7.90 11.69
N ALA A 12 7.41 7.37 12.57
CA ALA A 12 7.84 6.95 13.89
C ALA A 12 8.66 5.66 13.73
N ALA A 13 9.96 5.74 13.98
CA ALA A 13 10.83 4.58 13.99
C ALA A 13 10.48 3.68 15.19
N VAL A 14 9.66 2.66 14.97
CA VAL A 14 9.49 1.55 15.91
C VAL A 14 10.47 0.47 15.51
N ALA A 15 11.42 0.15 16.38
CA ALA A 15 12.34 -0.96 16.19
C ALA A 15 11.56 -2.28 16.32
N ALA A 16 11.08 -2.81 15.20
CA ALA A 16 10.52 -4.15 15.12
C ALA A 16 11.66 -5.17 15.12
N ILE A 17 11.65 -6.10 16.07
CA ILE A 17 12.55 -7.25 16.06
C ILE A 17 11.95 -8.27 15.08
N ALA A 18 12.39 -8.25 13.82
CA ALA A 18 11.96 -9.22 12.83
C ALA A 18 12.44 -10.63 13.23
N ALA A 19 11.50 -11.55 13.43
CA ALA A 19 11.81 -12.97 13.50
C ALA A 19 12.32 -13.44 12.11
N PRO A 20 13.35 -14.30 12.03
CA PRO A 20 13.85 -14.78 10.76
C PRO A 20 12.79 -15.70 10.12
N LEU A 21 12.28 -15.30 8.96
CA LEU A 21 11.35 -16.10 8.15
C LEU A 21 12.10 -16.69 6.95
N GLU A 22 12.03 -18.00 6.80
CA GLU A 22 12.69 -18.73 5.72
C GLU A 22 12.01 -18.42 4.36
N ARG A 23 12.83 -18.01 3.39
CA ARG A 23 12.43 -17.75 2.00
C ARG A 23 11.95 -19.05 1.34
N ARG A 24 10.67 -19.13 0.94
CA ARG A 24 10.20 -20.16 -0.01
C ARG A 24 10.58 -19.76 -1.44
N THR A 25 11.28 -20.65 -2.15
CA THR A 25 11.79 -20.46 -3.53
C THR A 25 10.86 -21.00 -4.61
N SER A 26 9.59 -21.28 -4.29
CA SER A 26 8.56 -21.76 -5.24
C SER A 26 7.50 -20.68 -5.45
N ASN A 27 6.90 -20.64 -6.65
CA ASN A 27 5.72 -19.81 -6.91
C ASN A 27 4.65 -20.06 -5.82
N PRO A 28 3.95 -19.00 -5.35
CA PRO A 28 2.89 -19.15 -4.37
C PRO A 28 1.76 -20.02 -4.93
N THR A 29 1.17 -20.86 -4.07
CA THR A 29 -0.07 -21.58 -4.41
C THR A 29 -1.27 -20.63 -4.33
N GLU A 30 -2.40 -20.99 -4.93
CA GLU A 30 -3.63 -20.19 -4.79
C GLU A 30 -4.04 -20.00 -3.32
N ILE A 31 -3.83 -21.02 -2.48
CA ILE A 31 -4.10 -20.90 -1.04
C ILE A 31 -3.14 -19.92 -0.37
N ASP A 32 -1.86 -19.90 -0.76
CA ASP A 32 -0.91 -18.91 -0.24
C ASP A 32 -1.37 -17.48 -0.61
N ILE A 33 -1.93 -17.30 -1.82
CA ILE A 33 -2.50 -16.01 -2.25
C ILE A 33 -3.74 -15.63 -1.44
N LEU A 34 -4.66 -16.56 -1.21
CA LEU A 34 -5.85 -16.28 -0.39
C LEU A 34 -5.48 -15.96 1.06
N GLN A 35 -4.47 -16.63 1.62
CA GLN A 35 -3.96 -16.35 2.97
C GLN A 35 -3.29 -14.97 3.05
N PHE A 36 -2.56 -14.59 2.01
CA PHE A 36 -1.98 -13.27 1.90
C PHE A 36 -3.07 -12.18 1.82
N ALA A 37 -4.06 -12.36 0.96
CA ALA A 37 -5.22 -11.47 0.88
C ALA A 37 -5.92 -11.36 2.23
N LEU A 38 -6.23 -12.49 2.89
CA LEU A 38 -6.90 -12.49 4.20
C LEU A 38 -6.08 -11.75 5.28
N THR A 39 -4.75 -11.76 5.18
CA THR A 39 -3.90 -10.97 6.10
C THR A 39 -4.11 -9.47 5.91
N LEU A 40 -4.22 -9.00 4.66
CA LEU A 40 -4.49 -7.60 4.36
C LEU A 40 -5.93 -7.22 4.76
N GLU A 41 -6.90 -8.07 4.45
CA GLU A 41 -8.30 -7.83 4.84
C GLU A 41 -8.47 -7.74 6.37
N HIS A 42 -7.74 -8.55 7.14
CA HIS A 42 -7.75 -8.43 8.62
C HIS A 42 -7.15 -7.10 9.10
N LEU A 43 -6.11 -6.59 8.42
CA LEU A 43 -5.50 -5.30 8.74
C LEU A 43 -6.50 -4.16 8.52
N GLU A 44 -7.17 -4.17 7.37
CA GLU A 44 -8.14 -3.13 6.97
C GLU A 44 -9.43 -3.21 7.80
N ALA A 45 -9.98 -4.41 8.00
CA ALA A 45 -11.14 -4.61 8.88
C ALA A 45 -10.85 -4.15 10.32
N ALA A 46 -9.65 -4.43 10.85
CA ALA A 46 -9.25 -3.95 12.17
C ALA A 46 -9.11 -2.43 12.21
N TYR A 47 -8.49 -1.84 11.17
CA TYR A 47 -8.34 -0.40 11.02
C TYR A 47 -9.69 0.34 11.08
N TYR A 48 -10.61 -0.04 10.19
CA TYR A 48 -11.94 0.57 10.13
C TYR A 48 -12.75 0.32 11.40
N THR A 49 -12.70 -0.89 11.95
CA THR A 49 -13.42 -1.23 13.18
C THR A 49 -12.93 -0.42 14.37
N GLN A 50 -11.61 -0.26 14.51
CA GLN A 50 -11.01 0.50 15.59
C GLN A 50 -11.41 1.98 15.53
N TYR A 51 -11.20 2.64 14.38
CA TYR A 51 -11.37 4.09 14.32
C TYR A 51 -12.81 4.54 14.13
N LEU A 52 -13.68 3.74 13.51
CA LEU A 52 -15.13 4.02 13.51
C LEU A 52 -15.81 3.60 14.81
N GLY A 53 -15.10 2.94 15.72
CA GLY A 53 -15.49 2.80 17.13
C GLY A 53 -15.08 4.01 17.99
N GLN A 54 -14.14 4.84 17.52
CA GLN A 54 -13.63 6.02 18.23
C GLN A 54 -14.20 7.34 17.70
N TYR A 55 -14.41 7.43 16.39
CA TYR A 55 -14.93 8.61 15.70
C TYR A 55 -16.37 8.36 15.27
N ASP A 56 -17.27 9.23 15.73
CA ASP A 56 -18.67 9.23 15.33
C ASP A 56 -18.95 10.30 14.25
N ALA A 57 -20.22 10.43 13.85
CA ALA A 57 -20.63 11.42 12.86
C ALA A 57 -20.28 12.87 13.28
N GLN A 58 -20.26 13.17 14.59
CA GLN A 58 -19.90 14.50 15.08
C GLN A 58 -18.40 14.76 14.91
N ALA A 59 -17.54 13.78 15.22
CA ALA A 59 -16.10 13.89 14.99
C ALA A 59 -15.77 14.17 13.51
N PHE A 60 -16.47 13.50 12.57
CA PHE A 60 -16.33 13.80 11.14
C PHE A 60 -16.82 15.19 10.76
N SER A 61 -17.96 15.62 11.31
CA SER A 61 -18.46 16.98 11.10
C SER A 61 -17.50 18.05 11.64
N ASP A 62 -16.90 17.81 12.81
CA ASP A 62 -15.92 18.72 13.44
C ASP A 62 -14.62 18.80 12.64
N ALA A 63 -14.24 17.71 11.98
CA ALA A 63 -13.13 17.68 11.02
C ALA A 63 -13.47 18.34 9.67
N GLY A 64 -14.72 18.77 9.47
CA GLY A 64 -15.18 19.47 8.27
C GLY A 64 -15.69 18.56 7.16
N PHE A 65 -15.87 17.26 7.41
CA PHE A 65 -16.47 16.33 6.46
C PHE A 65 -18.00 16.40 6.48
N PRO A 66 -18.66 16.28 5.32
CA PRO A 66 -20.11 16.24 5.27
C PRO A 66 -20.64 14.88 5.76
N PRO A 67 -21.89 14.80 6.28
CA PRO A 67 -22.38 13.60 6.99
C PRO A 67 -22.26 12.28 6.22
N GLN A 68 -22.42 12.32 4.89
CA GLN A 68 -22.34 11.12 4.05
C GLN A 68 -20.95 10.46 4.05
N VAL A 69 -19.89 11.18 4.41
CA VAL A 69 -18.53 10.61 4.46
C VAL A 69 -18.44 9.57 5.56
N TYR A 70 -18.95 9.88 6.75
CA TYR A 70 -19.00 8.92 7.86
C TYR A 70 -19.86 7.69 7.50
N GLU A 71 -21.02 7.89 6.88
CA GLU A 71 -21.90 6.80 6.45
C GLU A 71 -21.22 5.87 5.44
N ARG A 72 -20.44 6.42 4.51
CA ARG A 72 -19.67 5.63 3.53
C ARG A 72 -18.51 4.88 4.18
N PHE A 73 -17.80 5.47 5.13
CA PHE A 73 -16.79 4.72 5.89
C PHE A 73 -17.38 3.58 6.72
N LEU A 74 -18.59 3.75 7.29
CA LEU A 74 -19.31 2.63 7.92
C LEU A 74 -19.65 1.51 6.93
N GLN A 75 -19.95 1.88 5.68
CA GLN A 75 -20.17 0.90 4.61
C GLN A 75 -18.88 0.16 4.24
N MET A 76 -17.76 0.87 4.04
CA MET A 76 -16.45 0.27 3.75
C MET A 76 -16.02 -0.70 4.83
N LYS A 77 -16.14 -0.32 6.12
CA LYS A 77 -15.95 -1.24 7.25
C LYS A 77 -16.75 -2.54 7.09
N GLY A 78 -18.00 -2.44 6.64
CA GLY A 78 -18.86 -3.59 6.41
C GLY A 78 -18.37 -4.48 5.27
N HIS A 79 -17.81 -3.90 4.22
CA HIS A 79 -17.20 -4.64 3.12
C HIS A 79 -15.94 -5.38 3.57
N GLU A 80 -15.02 -4.73 4.30
CA GLU A 80 -13.79 -5.40 4.76
C GLU A 80 -14.08 -6.58 5.70
N VAL A 81 -15.09 -6.45 6.57
CA VAL A 81 -15.55 -7.58 7.40
C VAL A 81 -16.10 -8.72 6.53
N GLU A 82 -16.82 -8.40 5.45
CA GLU A 82 -17.34 -9.41 4.53
C GLU A 82 -16.23 -10.07 3.71
N HIS A 83 -15.21 -9.32 3.28
CA HIS A 83 -14.02 -9.85 2.62
C HIS A 83 -13.29 -10.85 3.53
N VAL A 84 -13.06 -10.49 4.80
CA VAL A 84 -12.51 -11.39 5.83
C VAL A 84 -13.35 -12.66 5.96
N ASN A 85 -14.66 -12.55 6.10
CA ASN A 85 -15.57 -13.69 6.26
C ASN A 85 -15.52 -14.62 5.04
N PHE A 86 -15.53 -14.04 3.85
CA PHE A 86 -15.46 -14.76 2.59
C PHE A 86 -14.16 -15.55 2.47
N LEU A 87 -13.02 -14.88 2.64
CA LEU A 87 -11.69 -15.51 2.51
C LEU A 87 -11.47 -16.57 3.60
N THR A 88 -11.88 -16.28 4.84
CA THR A 88 -11.85 -17.27 5.94
C THR A 88 -12.62 -18.52 5.57
N SER A 89 -13.82 -18.37 4.98
CA SER A 89 -14.64 -19.49 4.54
C SER A 89 -14.01 -20.25 3.36
N ALA A 90 -13.41 -19.54 2.41
CA ALA A 90 -12.76 -20.12 1.24
C ALA A 90 -11.51 -20.94 1.60
N ILE A 91 -10.75 -20.49 2.61
CA ILE A 91 -9.53 -21.17 3.09
C ILE A 91 -9.86 -22.29 4.08
N GLY A 92 -10.92 -22.14 4.87
CA GLY A 92 -11.37 -23.12 5.85
C GLY A 92 -10.55 -23.11 7.14
N SER A 93 -10.34 -24.28 7.74
CA SER A 93 -9.74 -24.41 9.09
C SER A 93 -8.32 -23.87 9.23
N ASN A 94 -7.64 -23.62 8.11
CA ASN A 94 -6.27 -23.11 8.09
C ASN A 94 -6.20 -21.59 7.92
N ALA A 95 -7.34 -20.90 7.82
CA ALA A 95 -7.40 -19.45 7.65
C ALA A 95 -6.56 -18.72 8.71
N VAL A 96 -5.72 -17.79 8.27
CA VAL A 96 -4.94 -16.95 9.19
C VAL A 96 -5.88 -16.13 10.08
N GLN A 97 -5.49 -15.99 11.33
CA GLN A 97 -6.18 -15.16 12.30
C GLN A 97 -5.65 -13.73 12.23
N ALA A 98 -6.48 -12.77 12.62
CA ALA A 98 -6.09 -11.37 12.75
C ALA A 98 -4.86 -11.22 13.65
N CYS A 99 -3.99 -10.28 13.29
CA CYS A 99 -2.83 -9.89 14.08
C CYS A 99 -3.19 -8.74 15.03
N GLU A 100 -2.24 -8.34 15.86
CA GLU A 100 -2.28 -7.08 16.60
C GLU A 100 -1.69 -5.96 15.73
N TYR A 101 -2.35 -4.81 15.72
CA TYR A 101 -2.04 -3.71 14.80
C TYR A 101 -1.78 -2.41 15.53
N SER A 102 -1.00 -1.53 14.90
CA SER A 102 -0.75 -0.16 15.38
C SER A 102 -0.76 0.80 14.21
N PHE A 103 -1.63 1.81 14.28
CA PHE A 103 -1.82 2.79 13.21
C PHE A 103 -1.46 4.21 13.70
N PRO A 104 -0.76 5.02 12.90
CA PRO A 104 -0.36 6.39 13.26
C PRO A 104 -1.51 7.41 13.14
N VAL A 105 -2.73 7.03 13.49
CA VAL A 105 -3.92 7.89 13.42
C VAL A 105 -4.12 8.63 14.74
N HIS A 106 -4.30 9.93 14.64
CA HIS A 106 -4.43 10.86 15.78
C HIS A 106 -5.68 11.75 15.69
N ASP A 107 -6.32 11.80 14.52
CA ASP A 107 -7.58 12.51 14.27
C ASP A 107 -8.32 11.93 13.06
N VAL A 108 -9.49 12.48 12.72
CA VAL A 108 -10.27 12.01 11.56
C VAL A 108 -9.53 12.24 10.23
N ASN A 109 -8.75 13.32 10.11
CA ASN A 109 -8.03 13.60 8.87
C ASN A 109 -6.93 12.56 8.60
N SER A 110 -6.15 12.20 9.61
CA SER A 110 -5.17 11.11 9.52
C SER A 110 -5.84 9.75 9.32
N PHE A 111 -7.05 9.53 9.83
CA PHE A 111 -7.85 8.35 9.50
C PHE A 111 -8.22 8.30 8.01
N VAL A 112 -8.79 9.37 7.47
CA VAL A 112 -9.18 9.42 6.05
C VAL A 112 -7.94 9.30 5.14
N ALA A 113 -6.85 9.98 5.47
CA ALA A 113 -5.62 9.91 4.69
C ALA A 113 -5.03 8.49 4.65
N LEU A 114 -4.98 7.80 5.79
CA LEU A 114 -4.46 6.43 5.83
C LEU A 114 -5.42 5.42 5.18
N SER A 115 -6.74 5.66 5.18
CA SER A 115 -7.66 4.81 4.38
C SER A 115 -7.31 4.83 2.90
N LEU A 116 -6.99 5.98 2.31
CA LEU A 116 -6.61 6.04 0.89
C LEU A 116 -5.39 5.13 0.60
N VAL A 117 -4.43 5.08 1.52
CA VAL A 117 -3.25 4.23 1.38
C VAL A 117 -3.62 2.75 1.44
N PHE A 118 -4.48 2.34 2.36
CA PHE A 118 -4.88 0.93 2.47
C PHE A 118 -5.64 0.44 1.25
N GLU A 119 -6.65 1.17 0.80
CA GLU A 119 -7.41 0.80 -0.40
C GLU A 119 -6.47 0.70 -1.62
N GLY A 120 -5.55 1.65 -1.80
CA GLY A 120 -4.56 1.60 -2.88
C GLY A 120 -3.60 0.41 -2.78
N VAL A 121 -3.20 0.01 -1.56
CA VAL A 121 -2.40 -1.20 -1.31
C VAL A 121 -3.21 -2.46 -1.64
N GLY A 122 -4.49 -2.52 -1.25
CA GLY A 122 -5.42 -3.59 -1.60
C GLY A 122 -5.57 -3.75 -3.12
N VAL A 123 -5.81 -2.65 -3.83
CA VAL A 123 -5.89 -2.62 -5.31
C VAL A 123 -4.61 -3.15 -5.95
N ALA A 124 -3.44 -2.68 -5.50
CA ALA A 124 -2.15 -3.14 -6.01
C ALA A 124 -1.90 -4.63 -5.72
N ALA A 125 -2.33 -5.10 -4.55
CA ALA A 125 -2.21 -6.49 -4.14
C ALA A 125 -3.07 -7.43 -4.99
N TYR A 126 -4.36 -7.14 -5.14
CA TYR A 126 -5.26 -7.96 -5.95
C TYR A 126 -4.84 -7.95 -7.42
N THR A 127 -4.45 -6.79 -7.97
CA THR A 127 -3.96 -6.68 -9.35
C THR A 127 -2.70 -7.51 -9.56
N GLY A 128 -1.72 -7.41 -8.67
CA GLY A 128 -0.47 -8.15 -8.76
C GLY A 128 -0.62 -9.66 -8.52
N ALA A 129 -1.54 -10.06 -7.64
CA ALA A 129 -1.78 -11.45 -7.31
C ALA A 129 -2.65 -12.20 -8.32
N ALA A 130 -3.41 -11.48 -9.16
CA ALA A 130 -4.32 -12.07 -10.15
C ALA A 130 -3.65 -13.12 -11.06
N GLN A 131 -2.37 -12.94 -11.37
CA GLN A 131 -1.59 -13.86 -12.20
C GLN A 131 -1.37 -15.25 -11.58
N PHE A 132 -1.54 -15.38 -10.25
CA PHE A 132 -1.33 -16.62 -9.51
C PHE A 132 -2.64 -17.41 -9.32
N LEU A 133 -3.79 -16.85 -9.71
CA LEU A 133 -5.09 -17.48 -9.59
C LEU A 133 -5.48 -18.17 -10.90
N SER A 134 -5.99 -19.40 -10.78
CA SER A 134 -6.41 -20.23 -11.92
C SER A 134 -7.78 -20.87 -11.70
N THR A 135 -8.21 -21.01 -10.45
CA THR A 135 -9.54 -21.48 -10.08
C THR A 135 -10.59 -20.41 -10.43
N PRO A 136 -11.58 -20.69 -11.30
CA PRO A 136 -12.54 -19.67 -11.76
C PRO A 136 -13.31 -18.97 -10.65
N ALA A 137 -13.65 -19.69 -9.57
CA ALA A 137 -14.34 -19.11 -8.41
C ALA A 137 -13.44 -18.10 -7.66
N PHE A 138 -12.15 -18.40 -7.49
CA PHE A 138 -11.20 -17.49 -6.86
C PHE A 138 -10.94 -16.28 -7.74
N LEU A 139 -10.75 -16.48 -9.06
CA LEU A 139 -10.62 -15.38 -10.02
C LEU A 139 -11.81 -14.43 -10.00
N THR A 140 -13.03 -14.98 -10.03
CA THR A 140 -14.26 -14.16 -10.02
C THR A 140 -14.37 -13.37 -8.73
N THR A 141 -14.02 -13.98 -7.60
CA THR A 141 -14.07 -13.29 -6.30
C THR A 141 -13.00 -12.21 -6.20
N ALA A 142 -11.74 -12.53 -6.52
CA ALA A 142 -10.65 -11.57 -6.50
C ALA A 142 -10.93 -10.37 -7.40
N ALA A 143 -11.50 -10.59 -8.60
CA ALA A 143 -11.92 -9.52 -9.48
C ALA A 143 -13.06 -8.66 -8.90
N SER A 144 -13.99 -9.27 -8.14
CA SER A 144 -15.09 -8.56 -7.47
C SER A 144 -14.59 -7.71 -6.31
N ILE A 145 -13.65 -8.22 -5.51
CA ILE A 145 -13.03 -7.48 -4.40
C ILE A 145 -12.21 -6.31 -4.97
N LEU A 146 -11.28 -6.59 -5.90
CA LEU A 146 -10.50 -5.56 -6.60
C LEU A 146 -11.37 -4.41 -7.13
N ALA A 147 -12.47 -4.72 -7.81
CA ALA A 147 -13.36 -3.69 -8.35
C ALA A 147 -14.09 -2.86 -7.27
N THR A 148 -14.23 -3.39 -6.06
CA THR A 148 -14.79 -2.70 -4.90
C THR A 148 -13.73 -1.82 -4.24
N GLU A 149 -12.54 -2.38 -3.96
CA GLU A 149 -11.35 -1.65 -3.47
C GLU A 149 -11.06 -0.42 -4.35
N SER A 150 -10.97 -0.60 -5.68
CA SER A 150 -10.69 0.52 -6.59
C SER A 150 -11.75 1.62 -6.56
N ARG A 151 -13.02 1.28 -6.27
CA ARG A 151 -14.08 2.30 -6.13
C ARG A 151 -14.00 3.02 -4.79
N GLN A 152 -13.60 2.31 -3.75
CA GLN A 152 -13.37 2.86 -2.43
C GLN A 152 -12.18 3.82 -2.45
N GLU A 153 -11.03 3.39 -2.99
CA GLU A 153 -9.86 4.25 -3.25
C GLU A 153 -10.26 5.51 -4.03
N ALA A 154 -10.94 5.34 -5.17
CA ALA A 154 -11.35 6.46 -6.01
C ALA A 154 -12.30 7.43 -5.31
N TRP A 155 -13.23 6.92 -4.49
CA TRP A 155 -14.15 7.73 -3.71
C TRP A 155 -13.42 8.49 -2.60
N VAL A 156 -12.56 7.84 -1.83
CA VAL A 156 -11.75 8.48 -0.78
C VAL A 156 -10.86 9.56 -1.40
N GLY A 157 -10.14 9.23 -2.47
CA GLY A 157 -9.25 10.17 -3.16
C GLY A 157 -10.01 11.38 -3.69
N SER A 158 -11.00 11.18 -4.56
CA SER A 158 -11.66 12.31 -5.23
C SER A 158 -12.74 13.02 -4.42
N ASP A 159 -13.68 12.28 -3.82
CA ASP A 159 -14.84 12.90 -3.18
C ASP A 159 -14.53 13.33 -1.74
N VAL A 160 -13.69 12.59 -1.03
CA VAL A 160 -13.36 12.92 0.36
C VAL A 160 -12.16 13.87 0.44
N LEU A 161 -11.02 13.48 -0.13
CA LEU A 161 -9.76 14.21 0.00
C LEU A 161 -9.55 15.28 -1.09
N LYS A 162 -10.35 15.26 -2.17
CA LYS A 162 -10.22 16.15 -3.33
C LYS A 162 -8.88 16.01 -4.06
N GLU A 163 -8.39 14.78 -4.10
CA GLU A 163 -7.17 14.34 -4.77
C GLU A 163 -7.49 13.55 -6.05
N ASN A 164 -6.48 12.90 -6.62
CA ASN A 164 -6.65 12.03 -7.77
C ASN A 164 -7.45 10.78 -7.40
N PRO A 165 -8.52 10.45 -8.14
CA PRO A 165 -9.25 9.18 -7.95
C PRO A 165 -8.54 7.95 -8.52
N TRP A 166 -7.54 8.14 -9.39
CA TRP A 166 -6.71 7.08 -9.96
C TRP A 166 -5.41 7.69 -10.49
N GLY A 167 -4.40 6.86 -10.73
CA GLY A 167 -3.14 7.27 -11.36
C GLY A 167 -3.21 7.17 -12.88
N SER A 168 -2.88 5.99 -13.42
CA SER A 168 -2.80 5.75 -14.86
C SER A 168 -4.09 5.12 -15.43
N ALA A 169 -4.11 4.79 -16.72
CA ALA A 169 -5.20 4.04 -17.35
C ALA A 169 -5.30 2.57 -16.88
N PHE A 170 -4.31 2.08 -16.14
CA PHE A 170 -4.24 0.73 -15.59
C PHE A 170 -3.85 0.78 -14.11
N GLU A 171 -4.33 -0.20 -13.34
CA GLU A 171 -3.85 -0.42 -11.98
C GLU A 171 -2.39 -0.85 -11.96
N THR A 172 -1.70 -0.49 -10.87
CA THR A 172 -0.28 -0.80 -10.69
C THR A 172 -0.12 -2.11 -9.93
N PRO A 173 0.23 -3.24 -10.59
CA PRO A 173 0.47 -4.50 -9.89
C PRO A 173 1.73 -4.42 -9.05
N LEU A 174 1.66 -4.89 -7.81
CA LEU A 174 2.83 -5.11 -6.95
C LEU A 174 3.01 -6.60 -6.64
N SER A 175 4.25 -7.03 -6.45
CA SER A 175 4.56 -8.36 -5.93
C SER A 175 4.14 -8.49 -4.46
N LEU A 176 4.00 -9.73 -3.98
CA LEU A 176 3.60 -9.99 -2.59
C LEU A 176 4.54 -9.35 -1.57
N ASN A 177 5.84 -9.33 -1.86
CA ASN A 177 6.84 -8.72 -0.97
C ASN A 177 6.73 -7.19 -0.97
N GLU A 178 6.50 -6.58 -2.13
CA GLU A 178 6.31 -5.13 -2.23
C GLU A 178 5.06 -4.68 -1.48
N VAL A 179 3.95 -5.41 -1.64
CA VAL A 179 2.70 -5.18 -0.88
C VAL A 179 2.92 -5.38 0.62
N PHE A 180 3.54 -6.50 1.02
CA PHE A 180 3.77 -6.78 2.42
C PHE A 180 4.71 -5.76 3.07
N SER A 181 5.63 -5.17 2.30
CA SER A 181 6.49 -4.08 2.79
C SER A 181 5.71 -2.81 3.11
N LEU A 182 4.59 -2.56 2.43
CA LEU A 182 3.69 -1.44 2.72
C LEU A 182 2.77 -1.74 3.92
N ALA A 183 2.34 -2.99 4.09
CA ALA A 183 1.41 -3.39 5.15
C ALA A 183 2.11 -3.72 6.49
N SER A 184 3.27 -4.37 6.45
CA SER A 184 3.97 -4.88 7.65
C SER A 184 4.32 -3.84 8.71
N PRO A 185 4.58 -2.54 8.41
CA PRO A 185 4.82 -1.54 9.45
C PRO A 185 3.64 -1.34 10.42
N PHE A 186 2.43 -1.73 10.03
CA PHE A 186 1.23 -1.62 10.86
C PHE A 186 0.94 -2.89 11.67
N ILE A 187 1.70 -3.98 11.45
CA ILE A 187 1.52 -5.27 12.11
C ILE A 187 2.52 -5.40 13.27
N VAL A 188 2.00 -5.43 14.50
CA VAL A 188 2.82 -5.53 15.72
C VAL A 188 3.22 -6.98 15.99
N SER A 189 2.25 -7.90 15.92
CA SER A 189 2.49 -9.33 16.13
C SER A 189 1.31 -10.15 15.64
N CYS A 190 1.55 -11.35 15.13
CA CYS A 190 0.49 -12.28 14.72
C CYS A 190 0.46 -13.52 15.62
N PRO A 191 -0.70 -14.19 15.75
CA PRO A 191 -0.80 -15.47 16.45
C PRO A 191 0.22 -16.48 15.93
N SER A 192 0.96 -17.15 16.82
CA SER A 192 1.97 -18.15 16.45
C SER A 192 1.39 -19.38 15.75
N SER A 193 0.06 -19.54 15.77
CA SER A 193 -0.67 -20.56 15.02
C SER A 193 -0.84 -20.23 13.53
N ASN A 194 -0.62 -18.97 13.12
CA ASN A 194 -0.70 -18.60 11.71
C ASN A 194 0.43 -19.27 10.93
N ALA A 195 0.10 -19.81 9.76
CA ALA A 195 1.11 -20.33 8.85
C ALA A 195 2.00 -19.18 8.32
N PRO A 196 3.28 -19.45 8.00
CA PRO A 196 4.13 -18.46 7.35
C PRO A 196 3.51 -17.99 6.03
N LEU A 197 3.50 -16.67 5.80
CA LEU A 197 3.04 -16.09 4.56
C LEU A 197 4.03 -16.35 3.43
N ALA A 198 3.54 -16.45 2.19
CA ALA A 198 4.38 -16.48 0.99
C ALA A 198 4.89 -15.07 0.59
N ALA A 199 5.08 -14.21 1.58
CA ALA A 199 5.57 -12.84 1.44
C ALA A 199 6.55 -12.52 2.57
N THR A 200 7.55 -11.70 2.30
CA THR A 200 8.53 -11.22 3.27
C THR A 200 8.79 -9.75 3.00
N GLY A 201 8.95 -8.97 4.07
CA GLY A 201 9.23 -7.54 3.97
C GLY A 201 10.58 -7.31 3.28
N LEU A 202 10.60 -6.38 2.34
CA LEU A 202 11.82 -5.88 1.73
C LEU A 202 12.56 -4.97 2.73
N PRO A 203 13.87 -4.75 2.54
CA PRO A 203 14.60 -3.75 3.32
C PRO A 203 13.93 -2.38 3.21
N SER A 204 13.85 -1.65 4.31
CA SER A 204 13.07 -0.40 4.38
C SER A 204 13.58 0.67 3.41
N LEU A 205 12.62 1.33 2.75
CA LEU A 205 12.84 2.49 1.90
C LEU A 205 11.89 3.61 2.34
N THR A 206 12.42 4.81 2.53
CA THR A 206 11.60 6.02 2.64
C THR A 206 12.08 7.10 1.67
N ALA A 207 11.18 8.02 1.35
CA ALA A 207 11.47 9.24 0.60
C ALA A 207 11.21 10.46 1.48
N SER A 208 11.99 11.53 1.27
CA SER A 208 11.72 12.84 1.87
C SER A 208 10.34 13.35 1.48
N ALA A 209 9.65 14.00 2.41
CA ALA A 209 8.35 14.62 2.15
C ALA A 209 8.41 15.58 0.94
N PRO A 210 7.32 15.67 0.16
CA PRO A 210 7.25 16.59 -0.98
C PRO A 210 7.39 18.04 -0.52
N SER A 211 7.89 18.89 -1.43
CA SER A 211 7.96 20.35 -1.28
C SER A 211 6.59 21.04 -1.28
N SER A 212 5.54 20.30 -1.66
CA SER A 212 4.15 20.75 -1.67
C SER A 212 3.23 19.72 -0.99
N THR A 213 1.91 19.82 -1.16
CA THR A 213 0.98 18.77 -0.71
C THR A 213 1.20 17.44 -1.42
N PHE A 214 1.62 17.48 -2.69
CA PHE A 214 1.88 16.31 -3.52
C PHE A 214 3.30 16.33 -4.08
N TYR A 215 3.81 15.15 -4.45
CA TYR A 215 5.00 15.06 -5.27
C TYR A 215 4.74 15.64 -6.66
N CYS A 216 5.76 16.27 -7.23
CA CYS A 216 5.69 16.86 -8.58
C CYS A 216 6.79 16.29 -9.48
N PRO A 217 6.49 15.95 -10.75
CA PRO A 217 7.53 15.62 -11.71
C PRO A 217 8.61 16.72 -11.80
N GLY A 218 9.88 16.32 -11.88
CA GLY A 218 11.04 17.21 -11.88
C GLY A 218 11.53 17.63 -10.49
N GLU A 219 10.76 17.36 -9.43
CA GLU A 219 11.22 17.53 -8.05
C GLU A 219 12.35 16.56 -7.72
N THR A 220 13.30 16.99 -6.89
CA THR A 220 14.35 16.12 -6.35
C THR A 220 13.96 15.65 -4.96
N VAL A 221 13.92 14.33 -4.76
CA VAL A 221 13.65 13.71 -3.45
C VAL A 221 14.88 13.00 -2.92
N THR A 222 15.06 13.01 -1.61
CA THR A 222 16.13 12.27 -0.92
C THR A 222 15.58 10.94 -0.42
N LEU A 223 16.32 9.86 -0.65
CA LEU A 223 15.95 8.51 -0.23
C LEU A 223 16.69 8.12 1.04
N ALA A 224 16.01 7.46 1.98
CA ALA A 224 16.65 6.78 3.10
C ALA A 224 16.43 5.27 2.99
N PHE A 225 17.55 4.56 2.89
CA PHE A 225 17.62 3.10 2.86
C PHE A 225 19.02 2.67 3.27
N ASP A 226 19.12 1.50 3.89
CA ASP A 226 20.39 0.91 4.29
C ASP A 226 21.09 0.30 3.08
N CYS A 227 22.30 0.80 2.82
CA CYS A 227 23.13 0.38 1.71
C CYS A 227 24.21 -0.58 2.22
N ASP A 228 23.82 -1.71 2.81
CA ASP A 228 24.78 -2.74 3.26
C ASP A 228 25.41 -3.52 2.09
N ASN A 229 25.00 -3.23 0.86
CA ASN A 229 25.61 -3.80 -0.31
C ASN A 229 26.79 -2.92 -0.74
N ASN A 230 28.01 -3.33 -0.37
CA ASN A 230 29.32 -2.89 -0.89
C ASN A 230 29.44 -3.07 -2.43
N SER A 231 28.43 -2.69 -3.20
CA SER A 231 28.36 -2.81 -4.64
C SER A 231 28.77 -1.47 -5.24
N SER A 232 29.86 -1.48 -5.99
CA SER A 232 30.31 -0.35 -6.82
C SER A 232 29.39 -0.10 -8.04
N SER A 233 28.29 -0.83 -8.17
CA SER A 233 27.34 -0.71 -9.28
C SER A 233 26.33 0.40 -9.01
N PRO A 234 25.97 1.20 -10.03
CA PRO A 234 24.96 2.26 -9.88
C PRO A 234 23.61 1.65 -9.47
N LEU A 235 22.93 2.32 -8.55
CA LEU A 235 21.56 1.99 -8.13
C LEU A 235 20.56 2.87 -8.87
N TYR A 236 19.33 2.36 -8.99
CA TYR A 236 18.23 3.04 -9.66
C TYR A 236 16.99 3.02 -8.76
N VAL A 237 16.13 4.00 -8.91
CA VAL A 237 14.73 3.89 -8.49
C VAL A 237 13.91 3.37 -9.66
N ALA A 238 13.17 2.29 -9.43
CA ALA A 238 12.14 1.84 -10.34
C ALA A 238 10.80 2.40 -9.85
N PHE A 239 10.20 3.30 -10.64
CA PHE A 239 8.86 3.85 -10.40
C PHE A 239 7.83 3.02 -11.17
N PHE A 240 6.83 2.50 -10.47
CA PHE A 240 5.71 1.74 -11.01
C PHE A 240 4.48 2.64 -11.13
N SER A 241 3.98 2.80 -12.35
CA SER A 241 2.79 3.59 -12.66
C SER A 241 1.97 2.87 -13.71
N GLY A 242 0.87 2.25 -13.28
CA GLY A 242 0.12 1.27 -14.05
C GLY A 242 1.00 0.11 -14.47
N LEU A 243 0.96 -0.24 -15.76
CA LEU A 243 1.79 -1.31 -16.33
C LEU A 243 3.19 -0.83 -16.77
N THR A 244 3.57 0.41 -16.46
CA THR A 244 4.86 0.99 -16.87
C THR A 244 5.82 1.07 -15.69
N THR A 245 7.07 0.66 -15.92
CA THR A 245 8.18 0.88 -14.99
C THR A 245 9.17 1.88 -15.58
N THR A 246 9.45 2.96 -14.85
CA THR A 246 10.47 3.96 -15.23
C THR A 246 11.67 3.86 -14.29
N PHE A 247 12.86 3.69 -14.84
CA PHE A 247 14.10 3.61 -14.07
C PHE A 247 14.84 4.96 -14.09
N VAL A 248 15.22 5.45 -12.91
CA VAL A 248 16.00 6.69 -12.77
C VAL A 248 17.24 6.41 -11.91
N PRO A 249 18.46 6.77 -12.36
CA PRO A 249 19.66 6.57 -11.56
C PRO A 249 19.61 7.39 -10.25
N ILE A 250 20.11 6.79 -9.17
CA ILE A 250 20.26 7.46 -7.88
C ILE A 250 21.62 8.18 -7.85
N ASN A 251 21.62 9.44 -7.42
CA ASN A 251 22.84 10.21 -7.24
C ASN A 251 23.63 9.73 -6.00
N ASP A 252 24.93 10.05 -5.93
CA ASP A 252 25.81 9.65 -4.82
C ASP A 252 25.31 10.12 -3.44
N ASP A 253 24.55 11.20 -3.39
CA ASP A 253 23.92 11.76 -2.18
C ASP A 253 22.54 11.14 -1.86
N LYS A 254 22.20 10.01 -2.50
CA LYS A 254 20.90 9.31 -2.40
C LYS A 254 19.70 10.15 -2.86
N THR A 255 19.91 11.14 -3.72
CA THR A 255 18.81 11.87 -4.35
C THR A 255 18.40 11.28 -5.69
N VAL A 256 17.14 11.52 -6.08
CA VAL A 256 16.60 11.16 -7.39
C VAL A 256 15.66 12.26 -7.88
N VAL A 257 15.69 12.54 -9.18
CA VAL A 257 14.74 13.46 -9.83
C VAL A 257 13.51 12.67 -10.26
N LEU A 258 12.32 13.08 -9.81
CA LEU A 258 11.07 12.41 -10.16
C LEU A 258 10.78 12.56 -11.67
N PRO A 259 10.55 11.46 -12.41
CA PRO A 259 10.34 11.52 -13.86
C PRO A 259 9.01 12.19 -14.23
N SER A 260 8.92 12.69 -15.46
CA SER A 260 7.68 13.20 -16.06
C SER A 260 6.62 12.10 -16.21
N GLY A 261 5.34 12.48 -16.16
CA GLY A 261 4.20 11.59 -16.44
C GLY A 261 3.75 10.72 -15.27
N LEU A 262 4.30 10.93 -14.07
CA LEU A 262 3.80 10.31 -12.83
C LEU A 262 2.56 11.06 -12.32
N VAL A 263 1.49 10.32 -12.03
CA VAL A 263 0.18 10.84 -11.60
C VAL A 263 -0.46 9.87 -10.59
N GLY A 264 -1.16 10.41 -9.59
CA GLY A 264 -1.84 9.62 -8.56
C GLY A 264 -0.87 8.84 -7.68
N THR A 265 -1.31 7.70 -7.16
CA THR A 265 -0.46 6.81 -6.35
C THR A 265 0.55 6.08 -7.25
N VAL A 266 1.84 6.34 -7.00
CA VAL A 266 2.98 5.70 -7.67
C VAL A 266 3.77 4.93 -6.62
N TYR A 267 4.14 3.69 -6.95
CA TYR A 267 4.98 2.88 -6.07
C TYR A 267 6.43 2.89 -6.55
N ALA A 268 7.38 2.76 -5.64
CA ALA A 268 8.78 2.74 -5.99
C ALA A 268 9.62 1.82 -5.12
N VAL A 269 10.68 1.28 -5.72
CA VAL A 269 11.74 0.52 -5.05
C VAL A 269 13.12 0.97 -5.53
N VAL A 270 14.13 0.80 -4.69
CA VAL A 270 15.54 0.89 -5.07
C VAL A 270 15.97 -0.46 -5.60
N THR A 271 16.61 -0.47 -6.77
CA THR A 271 17.02 -1.68 -7.48
C THR A 271 18.45 -1.56 -8.01
N SER A 272 19.09 -2.71 -8.20
CA SER A 272 20.42 -2.86 -8.82
C SER A 272 20.37 -2.92 -10.35
N THR A 273 19.18 -2.91 -10.97
CA THR A 273 19.02 -2.86 -12.44
C THR A 273 18.38 -1.56 -12.90
N GLY A 274 18.88 -0.98 -14.00
CA GLY A 274 18.30 0.20 -14.64
C GLY A 274 17.33 -0.11 -15.78
N SER A 275 16.97 -1.38 -15.96
CA SER A 275 16.06 -1.84 -17.03
C SER A 275 15.50 -3.24 -16.75
N GLY A 276 14.52 -3.65 -17.55
CA GLY A 276 13.94 -4.99 -17.48
C GLY A 276 12.97 -5.16 -16.31
N THR A 277 12.84 -6.39 -15.83
CA THR A 277 11.89 -6.74 -14.77
C THR A 277 12.51 -6.54 -13.38
N VAL A 278 11.81 -5.82 -12.51
CA VAL A 278 12.14 -5.75 -11.09
C VAL A 278 11.74 -7.06 -10.42
N THR A 279 12.63 -7.61 -9.60
CA THR A 279 12.43 -8.86 -8.87
C THR A 279 13.00 -8.73 -7.46
N ASP A 280 12.61 -9.61 -6.54
CA ASP A 280 13.22 -9.67 -5.21
C ASP A 280 14.76 -9.76 -5.26
N GLY A 281 15.30 -10.48 -6.26
CA GLY A 281 16.74 -10.71 -6.39
C GLY A 281 17.54 -9.47 -6.81
N ASN A 282 16.88 -8.47 -7.40
CA ASN A 282 17.51 -7.21 -7.80
C ASN A 282 17.03 -6.00 -6.98
N THR A 283 16.04 -6.18 -6.11
CA THR A 283 15.52 -5.14 -5.20
C THR A 283 16.45 -4.98 -4.01
N VAL A 284 16.88 -3.73 -3.77
CA VAL A 284 17.78 -3.36 -2.67
C VAL A 284 16.98 -2.88 -1.46
N ALA A 285 15.95 -2.06 -1.69
CA ALA A 285 15.07 -1.56 -0.65
C ALA A 285 13.70 -1.20 -1.26
N GLY A 286 12.63 -1.36 -0.49
CA GLY A 286 11.27 -1.15 -0.93
C GLY A 286 10.25 -1.46 0.16
N THR A 287 8.98 -1.17 -0.03
CA THR A 287 8.37 -0.38 -1.12
C THR A 287 7.88 0.93 -0.53
N VAL A 288 7.94 2.02 -1.30
CA VAL A 288 7.36 3.31 -0.90
C VAL A 288 6.22 3.69 -1.84
N ALA A 289 5.16 4.27 -1.29
CA ALA A 289 4.08 4.88 -2.05
C ALA A 289 4.26 6.40 -2.08
N LEU A 290 4.13 6.99 -3.27
CA LEU A 290 4.31 8.41 -3.55
C LEU A 290 3.03 8.93 -4.22
N ASN A 291 2.37 9.90 -3.59
CA ASN A 291 1.14 10.48 -4.13
C ASN A 291 1.45 11.75 -4.95
N PHE A 292 1.18 11.67 -6.25
CA PHE A 292 1.30 12.75 -7.20
C PHE A 292 -0.06 13.42 -7.41
N GLY A 293 -0.07 14.75 -7.46
CA GLY A 293 -1.28 15.53 -7.70
C GLY A 293 -1.79 15.39 -9.12
N LEU A 294 -2.89 16.09 -9.45
CA LEU A 294 -3.38 16.16 -10.83
C LEU A 294 -2.26 16.64 -11.75
N ASP A 295 -2.05 15.96 -12.87
CA ASP A 295 -1.17 16.48 -13.92
C ASP A 295 -1.76 17.81 -14.43
N PRO A 296 -1.12 18.96 -14.21
CA PRO A 296 -1.64 20.24 -14.67
C PRO A 296 -1.61 20.37 -16.20
N THR A 297 -0.99 19.43 -16.90
CA THR A 297 -0.85 19.39 -18.37
C THR A 297 -1.71 18.32 -19.06
N ALA A 298 -2.44 17.48 -18.31
CA ALA A 298 -3.38 16.49 -18.84
C ALA A 298 -4.70 17.12 -19.32
#